data_AF-A0A9Q0Y784-F1
#
_entry.id   AF-A0A9Q0Y784-F1
#
_cell.length_a   1.000
_cell.length_b   1.000
_cell.length_c   1.000
_cell.angle_alpha   90.00
_cell.angle_beta   90.00
_cell.angle_gamma   90.00
#
_symmetry.space_group_name_H-M   'P 1'
#
loop_
_entity.id
_entity.type
_entity.pdbx_description
1 polymer ?
#
loop_
_entity_poly.entity_id
_entity_poly.type
_entity_poly.pdbx_seq_one_letter_code
_entity_poly.pdbx_strand_id
1 'polypeptide(L)'
;MPALRPLIKPKIVKKRTKKFICHQSDRYVKIKRNWRKPRGIDNRVRRRFKGQILMPNIGYGINKKTKHKLPSGFRTFLVHIVKELEMLMMSNKSLNRKVIVERAAGCNQSHQSKCQTVQ
;
A
#
# COMPACT_ATOMS: atom_id res chain seq x y z
N MET A 1 -1.61 24.98 11.22
CA MET A 1 -2.35 24.07 12.12
C MET A 1 -1.46 22.91 12.53
N PRO A 2 -1.25 22.63 13.83
CA PRO A 2 -0.41 21.53 14.26
C PRO A 2 -1.03 20.18 13.88
N ALA A 3 -0.20 19.28 13.35
CA ALA A 3 -0.64 17.94 12.98
C ALA A 3 -0.98 17.10 14.22
N LEU A 4 -2.02 16.26 14.09
CA LEU A 4 -2.49 15.39 15.16
C LEU A 4 -1.42 14.34 15.50
N ARG A 5 -1.09 14.16 16.79
CA ARG A 5 -0.08 13.21 17.26
C ARG A 5 -0.73 11.91 17.76
N PRO A 6 -0.11 10.73 17.52
CA PRO A 6 -0.60 9.46 18.08
C PRO A 6 -0.25 9.38 19.58
N LEU A 7 -1.09 8.68 20.35
CA LEU A 7 -0.86 8.46 21.78
C LEU A 7 0.34 7.51 22.03
N ILE A 8 0.53 6.47 21.20
CA ILE A 8 1.72 5.60 21.25
C ILE A 8 2.36 5.47 19.87
N LYS A 9 3.66 5.78 19.78
CA LYS A 9 4.47 5.65 18.56
C LYS A 9 5.59 4.59 18.72
N PRO A 10 5.31 3.30 18.50
CA PRO A 10 6.34 2.28 18.54
C PRO A 10 7.33 2.44 17.38
N LYS A 11 8.62 2.14 17.61
CA LYS A 11 9.65 2.15 16.57
C LYS A 11 9.33 1.15 15.47
N ILE A 12 9.24 1.62 14.23
CA ILE A 12 8.94 0.77 13.07
C ILE A 12 10.25 0.21 12.53
N VAL A 13 10.51 -1.07 12.78
CA VAL A 13 11.63 -1.80 12.20
C VAL A 13 11.19 -2.48 10.89
N LYS A 14 11.87 -2.17 9.78
CA LYS A 14 11.65 -2.83 8.48
C LYS A 14 12.80 -3.80 8.23
N LYS A 15 12.49 -5.08 7.99
CA LYS A 15 13.50 -6.12 7.68
C LYS A 15 14.18 -5.91 6.31
N ARG A 16 13.45 -5.32 5.37
CA ARG A 16 13.93 -5.00 4.02
C ARG A 16 13.21 -3.76 3.51
N THR A 17 13.97 -2.82 2.95
CA THR A 17 13.45 -1.60 2.32
C THR A 17 13.42 -1.70 0.79
N LYS A 18 14.40 -2.39 0.20
CA LYS A 18 14.47 -2.63 -1.26
C LYS A 18 13.32 -3.50 -1.75
N LYS A 19 12.69 -3.11 -2.85
CA LYS A 19 11.64 -3.91 -3.53
C LYS A 19 12.21 -5.22 -4.07
N PHE A 20 11.36 -6.23 -4.21
CA PHE A 20 11.68 -7.46 -4.92
C PHE A 20 11.39 -7.23 -6.41
N ILE A 21 12.43 -7.28 -7.23
CA ILE A 21 12.34 -7.03 -8.68
C ILE A 21 12.36 -8.33 -9.47
N CYS A 22 11.73 -8.35 -10.65
CA CYS A 22 11.83 -9.48 -11.57
C CYS A 22 13.28 -9.67 -12.05
N HIS A 23 13.69 -10.93 -12.24
CA HIS A 23 14.97 -11.27 -12.84
C HIS A 23 15.09 -10.67 -14.26
N GLN A 24 16.23 -10.06 -14.60
CA GLN A 24 16.52 -9.44 -15.90
C GLN A 24 15.65 -8.21 -16.27
N SER A 25 14.87 -7.67 -15.32
CA SER A 25 14.11 -6.42 -15.53
C SER A 25 14.99 -5.17 -15.66
N ASP A 26 16.25 -5.27 -15.27
CA ASP A 26 17.30 -4.28 -15.48
C ASP A 26 17.81 -4.24 -16.93
N ARG A 27 17.81 -5.39 -17.62
CA ARG A 27 18.35 -5.53 -18.98
C ARG A 27 17.34 -5.24 -20.08
N TYR A 28 16.07 -5.61 -19.86
CA TYR A 28 15.05 -5.56 -20.90
C TYR A 28 13.88 -4.66 -20.52
N VAL A 29 13.58 -3.65 -21.34
CA VAL A 29 12.44 -2.72 -21.14
C VAL A 29 11.10 -3.46 -21.12
N LYS A 30 10.96 -4.53 -21.92
CA LYS A 30 9.74 -5.36 -21.95
C LYS A 30 9.44 -6.08 -20.62
N ILE A 31 10.45 -6.33 -19.80
CA ILE A 31 10.30 -7.03 -18.53
C ILE A 31 10.09 -6.01 -17.41
N LYS A 32 8.84 -5.90 -16.93
CA LYS A 32 8.50 -5.01 -15.83
C LYS A 32 9.17 -5.44 -14.52
N ARG A 33 9.41 -4.48 -13.62
CA ARG A 33 10.05 -4.70 -12.31
C ARG A 33 9.18 -5.46 -11.29
N ASN A 34 7.93 -5.80 -11.62
CA ASN A 34 7.02 -6.54 -10.74
C ASN A 34 7.54 -7.96 -10.47
N TRP A 35 7.56 -8.38 -9.20
CA TRP A 35 8.06 -9.71 -8.84
C TRP A 35 7.30 -10.84 -9.58
N ARG A 36 8.07 -11.78 -10.16
CA ARG A 36 7.58 -13.04 -10.72
C ARG A 36 8.50 -14.17 -10.27
N LYS A 37 7.93 -15.32 -9.90
CA LYS A 37 8.70 -16.48 -9.43
C LYS A 37 9.41 -17.15 -10.63
N PRO A 38 10.76 -17.24 -10.65
CA PRO A 38 11.49 -17.90 -11.72
C PRO A 38 11.23 -19.42 -11.70
N ARG A 39 10.94 -20.01 -12.86
CA ARG A 39 10.59 -21.44 -12.99
C ARG A 39 11.65 -22.29 -13.70
N GLY A 40 12.41 -21.71 -14.62
CA GLY A 40 13.35 -22.44 -15.49
C GLY A 40 14.45 -23.21 -14.75
N ILE A 41 14.87 -24.35 -15.32
CA ILE A 41 15.75 -25.31 -14.66
C ILE A 41 17.11 -24.72 -14.29
N ASP A 42 17.70 -23.92 -15.18
CA ASP A 42 19.03 -23.32 -15.05
C ASP A 42 19.03 -21.93 -14.42
N ASN A 43 17.87 -21.43 -14.01
CA ASN A 43 17.78 -20.10 -13.45
C ASN A 43 18.52 -20.00 -12.10
N ARG A 44 19.53 -19.13 -12.05
CA ARG A 44 20.37 -18.93 -10.86
C ARG A 44 19.62 -18.37 -9.65
N VAL A 45 18.63 -17.50 -9.86
CA VAL A 45 17.76 -16.98 -8.78
C VAL A 45 16.97 -18.12 -8.14
N ARG A 46 16.38 -19.01 -8.98
CA ARG A 46 15.61 -20.18 -8.51
C ARG A 46 16.45 -21.10 -7.62
N ARG A 47 17.69 -21.36 -8.04
CA ARG A 47 18.68 -22.17 -7.32
C ARG A 47 19.34 -21.46 -6.12
N ARG A 48 19.05 -20.17 -5.90
CA ARG A 48 19.55 -19.35 -4.78
C ARG A 48 21.09 -19.24 -4.72
N PHE A 49 21.74 -19.09 -5.87
CA PHE A 49 23.17 -18.80 -5.89
C PHE A 49 23.50 -17.48 -5.17
N LYS A 50 24.68 -17.44 -4.54
CA LYS A 50 25.20 -16.23 -3.87
C LYS A 50 25.36 -15.08 -4.86
N GLY A 51 25.15 -13.84 -4.41
CA GLY A 51 25.26 -12.62 -5.22
C GLY A 51 24.06 -12.32 -6.12
N GLN A 52 23.08 -13.23 -6.22
CA GLN A 52 21.91 -13.05 -7.07
C GLN A 52 20.75 -12.33 -6.34
N ILE A 53 19.79 -11.80 -7.11
CA ILE A 53 18.55 -11.20 -6.59
C ILE A 53 17.83 -12.17 -5.63
N LEU A 54 17.45 -11.66 -4.46
CA LEU A 54 16.76 -12.43 -3.42
C LEU A 54 15.29 -12.66 -3.77
N MET A 55 14.77 -13.84 -3.40
CA MET A 55 13.35 -14.18 -3.54
C MET A 55 12.55 -13.79 -2.28
N PRO A 56 11.30 -13.34 -2.40
CA PRO A 56 10.43 -13.12 -1.25
C PRO A 56 10.07 -14.45 -0.59
N ASN A 57 10.10 -14.44 0.74
CA ASN A 57 9.71 -15.53 1.62
C ASN A 57 8.98 -14.95 2.85
N ILE A 58 8.37 -15.82 3.67
CA ILE A 58 7.61 -15.40 4.86
C ILE A 58 8.49 -14.75 5.94
N GLY A 59 9.79 -15.07 5.96
CA GLY A 59 10.77 -14.52 6.90
C GLY A 59 10.92 -13.00 6.82
N TYR A 60 10.65 -12.40 5.65
CA TYR A 60 10.65 -10.94 5.48
C TYR A 60 9.41 -10.24 6.09
N GLY A 61 8.43 -10.99 6.62
CA GLY A 61 7.25 -10.44 7.29
C GLY A 61 7.60 -9.51 8.45
N ILE A 62 6.94 -8.35 8.51
CA ILE A 62 7.10 -7.33 9.57
C ILE A 62 6.25 -7.74 10.79
N ASN A 63 6.63 -7.28 11.99
CA ASN A 63 5.87 -7.47 13.23
C ASN A 63 4.38 -7.09 13.04
N LYS A 64 3.48 -7.97 13.47
CA LYS A 64 2.02 -7.81 13.37
C LYS A 64 1.54 -6.47 13.97
N LYS A 65 2.16 -6.00 15.07
CA LYS A 65 1.80 -4.74 15.72
C LYS A 65 2.10 -3.51 14.86
N THR A 66 3.17 -3.52 14.07
CA THR A 66 3.62 -2.40 13.22
C THR A 66 3.30 -2.56 11.73
N LYS A 67 2.75 -3.71 11.33
CA LYS A 67 2.25 -3.96 9.97
C LYS A 67 1.19 -2.90 9.61
N HIS A 68 1.29 -2.34 8.40
CA HIS A 68 0.40 -1.29 7.87
C HIS A 68 0.36 0.03 8.66
N LYS A 69 1.32 0.28 9.56
CA LYS A 69 1.47 1.60 10.20
C LYS A 69 2.33 2.53 9.33
N LEU A 70 1.92 3.78 9.27
CA LEU A 70 2.67 4.89 8.68
C LEU A 70 3.78 5.37 9.63
N PRO A 71 4.81 6.06 9.11
CA PRO A 71 5.82 6.73 9.93
C PRO A 71 5.24 7.76 10.92
N SER A 72 4.06 8.31 10.62
CA SER A 72 3.30 9.19 11.52
C SER A 72 2.74 8.46 12.75
N GLY A 73 2.69 7.12 12.73
CA GLY A 73 2.13 6.27 13.80
C GLY A 73 0.72 5.76 13.53
N PHE A 74 0.06 6.30 12.51
CA PHE A 74 -1.33 6.01 12.12
C PHE A 74 -1.45 4.87 11.10
N ARG A 75 -2.68 4.42 10.83
CA ARG A 75 -2.99 3.48 9.74
C ARG A 75 -3.84 4.19 8.70
N THR A 76 -3.62 3.93 7.42
CA THR A 76 -4.47 4.47 6.35
C THR A 76 -5.76 3.64 6.27
N PHE A 77 -6.88 4.32 6.04
CA PHE A 77 -8.09 3.72 5.50
C PHE A 77 -8.57 4.62 4.37
N LEU A 78 -9.10 3.98 3.35
CA LEU A 78 -9.70 4.64 2.22
C LEU A 78 -11.20 4.80 2.54
N VAL A 79 -11.73 6.02 2.36
CA VAL A 79 -13.13 6.34 2.63
C VAL A 79 -13.79 6.79 1.34
N HIS A 80 -14.94 6.19 1.05
CA HIS A 80 -15.77 6.52 -0.11
C HIS A 80 -16.96 7.40 0.27
N ILE A 81 -17.57 7.17 1.44
CA ILE A 81 -18.84 7.78 1.84
C ILE A 81 -18.72 8.34 3.26
N VAL A 82 -19.48 9.41 3.54
CA VAL A 82 -19.52 10.05 4.87
C VAL A 82 -19.93 9.07 5.98
N LYS A 83 -20.82 8.11 5.70
CA LYS A 83 -21.24 7.07 6.66
C LYS A 83 -20.09 6.20 7.16
N GLU A 84 -19.06 5.96 6.35
CA GLU A 84 -17.88 5.19 6.76
C GLU A 84 -17.02 5.95 7.79
N LEU A 85 -17.16 7.28 7.86
CA LEU A 85 -16.51 8.11 8.87
C LEU A 85 -17.07 7.84 10.27
N GLU A 86 -18.35 7.51 10.39
CA GLU A 86 -18.99 7.19 11.67
C GLU A 86 -18.37 5.94 12.30
N MET A 87 -18.04 4.91 11.49
CA MET A 87 -17.31 3.73 11.95
C MET A 87 -15.91 4.07 12.50
N LEU A 88 -15.27 5.10 11.97
CA LEU A 88 -13.98 5.59 12.45
C LEU A 88 -14.09 6.33 13.79
N MET A 89 -15.22 6.99 14.05
CA MET A 89 -15.43 7.76 15.28
C MET A 89 -15.39 6.89 16.54
N MET A 90 -15.98 5.69 16.49
CA MET A 90 -15.96 4.74 17.62
C MET A 90 -14.58 4.14 17.88
N SER A 91 -13.78 3.98 16.81
CA SER A 91 -12.44 3.39 16.87
C SER A 91 -11.37 4.31 17.46
N ASN A 92 -11.70 5.57 17.75
CA ASN A 92 -10.75 6.60 18.21
C ASN A 92 -10.20 6.38 19.64
N LYS A 93 -10.87 5.56 20.48
CA LYS A 93 -10.48 5.32 21.89
C LYS A 93 -9.61 4.09 22.11
N SER A 94 -9.95 2.94 21.51
CA SER A 94 -9.20 1.68 21.70
C SER A 94 -7.98 1.55 20.79
N LEU A 95 -7.88 2.45 19.81
CA LEU A 95 -6.84 2.42 18.82
C LEU A 95 -6.10 3.75 18.87
N ASN A 96 -4.79 3.68 19.02
CA ASN A 96 -3.83 4.72 18.64
C ASN A 96 -3.91 5.08 17.11
N ARG A 97 -5.10 5.12 16.52
CA ARG A 97 -5.41 5.20 15.10
C ARG A 97 -6.32 6.41 14.87
N LYS A 98 -5.74 7.59 14.68
CA LYS A 98 -6.32 8.44 13.65
C LYS A 98 -6.06 7.75 12.33
N VAL A 99 -7.11 7.64 11.55
CA VAL A 99 -7.04 7.10 10.21
C VAL A 99 -6.73 8.28 9.31
N ILE A 100 -5.64 8.20 8.54
CA ILE A 100 -5.49 9.14 7.43
C ILE A 100 -6.49 8.66 6.39
N VAL A 101 -7.53 9.48 6.22
CA VAL A 101 -8.58 9.27 5.24
C VAL A 101 -8.06 9.75 3.89
N GLU A 102 -7.84 8.82 2.99
CA GLU A 102 -7.66 9.15 1.58
C GLU A 102 -9.05 9.21 0.95
N ARG A 103 -9.47 10.40 0.49
CA ARG A 103 -10.71 10.53 -0.31
C ARG A 103 -10.50 9.80 -1.62
N ALA A 104 -11.33 8.82 -1.90
CA ALA A 104 -11.42 8.25 -3.24
C ALA A 104 -11.97 9.34 -4.18
N ALA A 105 -11.17 9.82 -5.14
CA ALA A 105 -11.64 10.73 -6.16
C ALA A 105 -12.58 9.98 -7.12
N GLY A 106 -13.88 10.07 -6.86
CA GLY A 106 -14.95 9.68 -7.77
C GLY A 106 -15.76 10.90 -8.18
N CYS A 107 -15.22 11.70 -9.10
CA CYS A 107 -16.00 12.74 -9.78
C CYS A 107 -16.57 12.12 -11.06
N ASN A 108 -17.91 12.00 -11.13
CA ASN A 108 -18.69 11.95 -12.37
C ASN A 108 -20.15 12.23 -11.99
N GLN A 109 -20.46 13.51 -11.70
CA GLN A 109 -21.82 14.00 -11.84
C GLN A 109 -21.94 14.62 -13.24
N SER A 110 -22.29 13.80 -14.24
CA SER A 110 -22.87 14.34 -15.47
C SER A 110 -24.35 14.60 -15.19
N HIS A 111 -24.66 15.86 -14.90
CA HIS A 111 -26.03 16.38 -14.79
C HIS A 111 -26.85 15.97 -16.01
N GLN A 112 -27.98 15.32 -15.78
CA GLN A 112 -29.09 15.33 -16.73
C GLN A 112 -29.70 16.73 -16.74
N SER A 113 -29.58 17.46 -17.84
CA SER A 113 -30.52 18.52 -18.18
C SER A 113 -30.89 18.41 -19.65
N LYS A 114 -32.15 18.02 -19.86
CA LYS A 114 -32.87 18.07 -21.13
C LYS A 114 -32.78 19.50 -21.69
N CYS A 115 -32.31 19.67 -22.93
CA CYS A 115 -32.61 20.85 -23.72
C CYS A 115 -33.43 20.41 -24.93
N GLN A 116 -34.63 20.98 -24.99
CA GLN A 116 -35.63 20.77 -26.02
C GLN A 116 -35.15 21.29 -27.37
N THR A 117 -35.61 20.62 -28.42
CA THR A 117 -35.61 21.02 -29.81
C THR A 117 -36.25 22.39 -30.00
N VAL A 118 -35.54 23.32 -30.66
CA VAL A 118 -36.12 24.46 -31.40
C VAL A 118 -35.24 24.71 -32.63
N GLN A 119 -35.68 24.22 -33.78
CA GLN A 119 -35.83 24.92 -35.07
C GLN A 119 -36.47 23.96 -36.06
#